data_AF-A0A1Y2LI38-F1
#
_entry.id   AF-A0A1Y2LI38-F1
#
_cell.length_a   1.000
_cell.length_b   1.000
_cell.length_c   1.000
_cell.angle_alpha   90.00
_cell.angle_beta   90.00
_cell.angle_gamma   90.00
#
_symmetry.space_group_name_H-M   'P 1'
#
loop_
_entity.id
_entity.type
_entity.pdbx_description
1 polymer ?
#
loop_
_entity_poly.entity_id
_entity_poly.type
_entity_poly.pdbx_seq_one_letter_code
_entity_poly.pdbx_strand_id
1 'polypeptide(L)'
;MRTSKVQQTEDRNPVGYMENLRNRWNIVTKPLSYEDPTSDDDLQESIKCLRHCLGHHAYCTNTLGKLPKRVLELNSTSITLRDTASISTKELYACLSHCWGPKGPSLQLTSVTETRLRQGIDIHSLPRTFYESAKVCMKLGIRFL
;
A
#
# COMPACT_ATOMS: atom_id res chain seq x y z
N MET A 1 49.28 24.44 -4.65
CA MET A 1 49.06 24.24 -3.20
C MET A 1 48.39 25.50 -2.64
N ARG A 2 47.38 25.32 -1.76
CA ARG A 2 46.52 26.33 -1.06
C ARG A 2 45.45 27.02 -1.91
N THR A 3 44.24 26.47 -2.03
CA THR A 3 43.07 26.53 -1.10
C THR A 3 42.47 27.93 -0.94
N SER A 4 41.45 28.24 -1.75
CA SER A 4 40.49 29.31 -1.47
C SER A 4 39.43 28.78 -0.51
N LYS A 5 39.43 29.29 0.73
CA LYS A 5 38.30 29.15 1.67
C LYS A 5 37.17 30.04 1.18
N VAL A 6 36.05 29.44 0.78
CA VAL A 6 34.76 30.14 0.70
C VAL A 6 34.11 29.96 2.07
N GLN A 7 34.05 31.07 2.81
CA GLN A 7 33.32 31.18 4.06
C GLN A 7 31.82 31.13 3.72
N GLN A 8 31.14 30.05 4.07
CA GLN A 8 29.67 30.03 4.11
C GLN A 8 29.24 30.77 5.38
N THR A 9 28.67 31.95 5.21
CA THR A 9 27.90 32.63 6.26
C THR A 9 26.48 32.09 6.24
N GLU A 10 26.04 31.63 7.41
CA GLU A 10 24.65 31.33 7.73
C GLU A 10 23.74 32.50 7.36
N ASP A 11 22.74 32.25 6.52
CA ASP A 11 21.52 33.05 6.53
C ASP A 11 20.37 32.14 6.98
N ARG A 12 20.08 32.25 8.28
CA ARG A 12 18.78 31.86 8.83
C ARG A 12 17.78 32.88 8.32
N ASN A 13 16.82 32.46 7.51
CA ASN A 13 15.55 33.17 7.43
C ASN A 13 14.37 32.18 7.55
N PRO A 14 13.59 32.24 8.65
CA PRO A 14 12.51 31.32 8.95
C PRO A 14 11.16 31.96 8.62
N VAL A 15 10.60 31.75 7.42
CA VAL A 15 9.18 32.08 7.18
C VAL A 15 8.61 31.17 6.11
N GLY A 16 7.42 30.61 6.37
CA GLY A 16 6.52 30.15 5.31
C GLY A 16 5.95 28.75 5.44
N TYR A 17 5.59 28.29 6.65
CA TYR A 17 4.70 27.14 6.76
C TYR A 17 3.25 27.64 6.71
N MET A 18 2.43 26.95 5.92
CA MET A 18 0.98 27.12 5.72
C MET A 18 0.53 27.99 4.54
N GLU A 19 0.92 27.62 3.32
CA GLU A 19 0.03 27.79 2.18
C GLU A 19 -0.56 26.44 1.78
N ASN A 20 -1.90 26.40 1.73
CA ASN A 20 -2.68 25.30 1.17
C ASN A 20 -2.16 25.01 -0.23
N LEU A 21 -1.31 23.99 -0.38
CA LEU A 21 -0.86 23.50 -1.67
C LEU A 21 -2.06 22.88 -2.36
N ARG A 22 -2.82 23.70 -3.10
CA ARG A 22 -3.69 23.20 -4.16
C ARG A 22 -2.77 22.55 -5.17
N ASN A 23 -2.79 21.23 -5.21
CA ASN A 23 -2.07 20.45 -6.20
C ASN A 23 -2.50 20.93 -7.60
N ARG A 24 -1.74 20.62 -8.65
CA ARG A 24 -2.10 20.88 -10.07
C ARG A 24 -3.55 20.51 -10.44
N TRP A 25 -4.15 19.62 -9.67
CA TRP A 25 -5.49 19.08 -9.83
C TRP A 25 -6.56 19.76 -8.95
N ASN A 26 -6.24 20.89 -8.28
CA ASN A 26 -7.12 21.56 -7.30
C ASN A 26 -7.65 20.64 -6.19
N ILE A 27 -6.94 19.56 -5.90
CA ILE A 27 -7.28 18.66 -4.81
C ILE A 27 -6.81 19.34 -3.52
N VAL A 28 -7.75 19.60 -2.62
CA VAL A 28 -7.42 20.02 -1.25
C VAL A 28 -6.78 18.82 -0.58
N THR A 29 -5.46 18.87 -0.39
CA THR A 29 -4.76 17.88 0.41
C THR A 29 -4.73 18.35 1.85
N LYS A 30 -5.11 17.47 2.78
CA LYS A 30 -4.66 17.65 4.17
C LYS A 30 -3.13 17.53 4.17
N PRO A 31 -2.41 18.38 4.91
CA PRO A 31 -0.98 18.20 5.09
C PRO A 31 -0.72 16.76 5.51
N LEU A 32 0.21 16.09 4.85
CA LEU A 32 0.73 14.80 5.31
C LEU A 32 1.49 15.06 6.61
N SER A 33 0.79 15.18 7.75
CA SER A 33 1.39 14.63 8.96
C SER A 33 1.60 13.16 8.65
N TYR A 34 2.80 12.66 8.89
CA TYR A 34 3.10 11.24 8.75
C TYR A 34 2.37 10.51 9.89
N GLU A 35 1.05 10.44 9.79
CA GLU A 35 0.21 9.61 10.64
C GLU A 35 0.35 8.17 10.13
N ASP A 36 0.25 7.23 11.06
CA ASP A 36 0.23 5.81 10.73
C ASP A 36 -0.95 5.53 9.77
N PRO A 37 -0.73 5.06 8.53
CA PRO A 37 -1.81 4.76 7.59
C PRO A 37 -2.69 3.60 8.06
N THR A 38 -2.27 2.92 9.14
CA THR A 38 -3.07 1.94 9.85
C THR A 38 -3.84 2.51 11.04
N SER A 39 -3.76 3.83 11.28
CA SER A 39 -4.59 4.55 12.25
C SER A 39 -6.07 4.29 11.96
N ASP A 40 -6.84 4.12 13.03
CA ASP A 40 -8.24 3.71 12.91
C ASP A 40 -9.10 4.80 12.27
N ASP A 41 -8.79 6.08 12.46
CA ASP A 41 -9.55 7.20 11.91
C ASP A 41 -9.45 7.29 10.37
N ASP A 42 -8.22 7.24 9.83
CA ASP A 42 -7.98 7.29 8.37
C ASP A 42 -8.52 6.05 7.65
N LEU A 43 -8.42 4.90 8.31
CA LEU A 43 -9.01 3.67 7.80
C LEU A 43 -10.53 3.70 7.85
N GLN A 44 -11.13 4.31 8.87
CA GLN A 44 -12.59 4.42 8.96
C GLN A 44 -13.14 5.23 7.76
N GLU A 45 -12.50 6.32 7.36
CA GLU A 45 -12.89 7.08 6.17
C GLU A 45 -12.72 6.27 4.88
N SER A 46 -11.60 5.53 4.77
CA SER A 46 -11.36 4.65 3.63
C SER A 46 -12.41 3.54 3.52
N ILE A 47 -12.80 2.94 4.64
CA ILE A 47 -13.87 1.93 4.73
C ILE A 47 -15.22 2.54 4.31
N LYS A 48 -15.56 3.75 4.79
CA LYS A 48 -16.79 4.46 4.40
C LYS A 48 -16.81 4.70 2.89
N CYS A 49 -15.72 5.22 2.33
CA CYS A 49 -15.59 5.49 0.89
C CYS A 49 -15.74 4.21 0.06
N LEU A 50 -15.04 3.14 0.44
CA LEU A 50 -15.13 1.83 -0.25
C LEU A 50 -16.57 1.28 -0.22
N ARG A 51 -17.22 1.29 0.95
CA ARG A 51 -18.61 0.85 1.10
C ARG A 51 -19.57 1.69 0.27
N HIS A 52 -19.38 3.00 0.25
CA HIS A 52 -20.20 3.88 -0.57
C HIS A 52 -20.05 3.55 -2.06
N CYS A 53 -18.80 3.41 -2.55
CA CYS A 53 -18.52 3.01 -3.93
C CYS A 53 -19.18 1.68 -4.30
N LEU A 54 -18.99 0.64 -3.48
CA LEU A 54 -19.56 -0.69 -3.72
C LEU A 54 -21.08 -0.73 -3.56
N GLY A 55 -21.69 0.22 -2.83
CA GLY A 55 -23.14 0.30 -2.65
C GLY A 55 -23.89 1.12 -3.70
N HIS A 56 -23.22 2.11 -4.32
CA HIS A 56 -23.90 3.15 -5.12
C HIS A 56 -23.39 3.26 -6.56
N HIS A 57 -22.19 2.75 -6.87
CA HIS A 57 -21.62 2.84 -8.21
C HIS A 57 -21.66 1.48 -8.91
N ALA A 58 -22.57 1.33 -9.86
CA ALA A 58 -22.69 0.11 -10.68
C ALA A 58 -21.36 -0.28 -11.36
N TYR A 59 -20.54 0.71 -11.75
CA TYR A 59 -19.21 0.46 -12.33
C TYR A 59 -18.26 -0.22 -11.33
N CYS A 60 -18.29 0.19 -10.05
CA CYS A 60 -17.40 -0.36 -9.01
C CYS A 60 -17.81 -1.77 -8.56
N THR A 61 -19.07 -2.16 -8.70
CA THR A 61 -19.55 -3.51 -8.38
C THR A 61 -19.37 -4.47 -9.54
N ASN A 62 -19.45 -3.99 -10.78
CA ASN A 62 -19.26 -4.81 -11.98
C ASN A 62 -17.79 -5.26 -12.17
N THR A 63 -16.86 -4.70 -11.39
CA THR A 63 -15.44 -5.08 -11.34
C THR A 63 -15.12 -6.14 -10.29
N LEU A 64 -16.11 -6.81 -9.68
CA LEU A 64 -15.92 -8.08 -8.97
C LEU A 64 -15.46 -9.15 -9.96
N GLY A 65 -14.19 -9.02 -10.33
CA GLY A 65 -13.61 -9.54 -11.55
C GLY A 65 -12.57 -10.60 -11.26
N LYS A 66 -12.42 -11.47 -12.25
CA LYS A 66 -11.50 -12.60 -12.31
C LYS A 66 -10.17 -12.29 -11.59
N LEU A 67 -9.89 -13.04 -10.53
CA LEU A 67 -8.61 -12.98 -9.84
C LEU A 67 -7.46 -13.24 -10.83
N PRO A 68 -6.27 -12.64 -10.60
CA PRO A 68 -5.07 -12.99 -11.37
C PRO A 68 -4.74 -14.47 -11.22
N LYS A 69 -3.83 -15.04 -12.04
CA LYS A 69 -3.52 -16.49 -11.97
C LYS A 69 -3.11 -16.95 -10.57
N ARG A 70 -2.44 -16.07 -9.82
CA ARG A 70 -1.99 -16.29 -8.45
C ARG A 70 -2.28 -15.05 -7.62
N VAL A 71 -2.67 -15.27 -6.37
CA VAL A 71 -2.97 -14.24 -5.38
C VAL A 71 -2.31 -14.59 -4.06
N LEU A 72 -2.07 -13.57 -3.22
CA LEU A 72 -1.67 -13.75 -1.84
C LEU A 72 -2.93 -13.73 -0.97
N GLU A 73 -3.22 -14.86 -0.34
CA GLU A 73 -4.24 -14.97 0.70
C GLU A 73 -3.69 -14.41 2.02
N LEU A 74 -4.40 -13.43 2.57
CA LEU A 74 -4.08 -12.78 3.84
C LEU A 74 -4.84 -13.48 4.96
N ASN A 75 -4.08 -14.02 5.92
CA ASN A 75 -4.58 -14.51 7.20
C ASN A 75 -4.13 -13.58 8.31
N SER A 76 -4.69 -13.73 9.52
CA SER A 76 -4.40 -12.85 10.66
C SER A 76 -2.92 -12.68 10.99
N THR A 77 -2.10 -13.70 10.73
CA THR A 77 -0.66 -13.70 11.05
C THR A 77 0.23 -14.15 9.90
N SER A 78 -0.33 -14.52 8.75
CA SER A 78 0.46 -15.08 7.65
C SER A 78 -0.09 -14.73 6.28
N ILE A 79 0.79 -14.72 5.29
CA ILE A 79 0.40 -14.59 3.89
C ILE A 79 0.76 -15.87 3.12
N THR A 80 -0.14 -16.33 2.26
CA THR A 80 0.03 -17.60 1.52
C THR A 80 -0.26 -17.42 0.03
N LEU A 81 0.61 -17.92 -0.83
CA LEU A 81 0.40 -17.94 -2.27
C LEU A 81 -0.65 -18.99 -2.66
N ARG A 82 -1.70 -18.57 -3.35
CA ARG A 82 -2.75 -19.44 -3.90
C ARG A 82 -2.82 -19.30 -5.41
N ASP A 83 -3.11 -20.41 -6.08
CA ASP A 83 -3.54 -20.38 -7.48
C ASP A 83 -5.04 -20.10 -7.49
N THR A 84 -5.48 -19.18 -8.35
CA THR A 84 -6.90 -18.80 -8.43
C THR A 84 -7.82 -19.97 -8.77
N ALA A 85 -7.31 -20.99 -9.45
CA ALA A 85 -8.05 -22.21 -9.74
C ALA A 85 -8.51 -22.97 -8.48
N SER A 86 -7.85 -22.77 -7.33
CA SER A 86 -8.27 -23.35 -6.05
C SER A 86 -9.28 -22.51 -5.27
N ILE A 87 -9.68 -21.34 -5.78
CA ILE A 87 -10.61 -20.41 -5.13
C ILE A 87 -11.98 -20.56 -5.80
N SER A 88 -12.96 -21.06 -5.07
CA SER A 88 -14.28 -21.42 -5.59
C SER A 88 -15.26 -20.24 -5.72
N THR A 89 -14.98 -19.13 -5.04
CA THR A 89 -15.88 -17.97 -4.92
C THR A 89 -15.36 -16.79 -5.72
N LYS A 90 -16.28 -15.91 -6.15
CA LYS A 90 -15.90 -14.58 -6.63
C LYS A 90 -15.41 -13.78 -5.43
N GLU A 91 -14.18 -13.31 -5.49
CA GLU A 91 -13.52 -12.65 -4.38
C GLU A 91 -13.00 -11.28 -4.80
N LEU A 92 -12.94 -10.37 -3.84
CA LEU A 92 -12.24 -9.10 -3.98
C LEU A 92 -10.74 -9.31 -3.77
N TYR A 93 -9.94 -8.62 -4.55
CA TYR A 93 -8.51 -8.52 -4.34
C TYR A 93 -8.03 -7.08 -4.49
N ALA A 94 -6.94 -6.74 -3.83
CA ALA A 94 -6.31 -5.43 -3.89
C ALA A 94 -4.95 -5.51 -4.59
N CYS A 95 -4.72 -4.67 -5.59
CA CYS A 95 -3.40 -4.54 -6.21
C CYS A 95 -2.53 -3.50 -5.49
N LEU A 96 -1.27 -3.82 -5.23
CA LEU A 96 -0.28 -2.82 -4.81
C LEU A 96 0.36 -2.14 -6.02
N SER A 97 0.07 -0.85 -6.19
CA SER A 97 0.73 0.03 -7.17
C SER A 97 1.86 0.81 -6.49
N HIS A 98 3.03 0.19 -6.33
CA HIS A 98 4.20 0.85 -5.75
C HIS A 98 5.43 0.74 -6.64
N CYS A 99 6.34 1.70 -6.49
CA CYS A 99 7.63 1.66 -7.13
C CYS A 99 8.60 0.83 -6.28
N TRP A 100 9.22 -0.18 -6.87
CA TRP A 100 10.19 -1.07 -6.21
C TRP A 100 11.50 -0.36 -5.81
N GLY A 101 11.78 0.79 -6.43
CA GLY A 101 13.03 1.50 -6.25
C GLY A 101 14.22 0.82 -6.95
N PRO A 102 15.43 1.39 -6.84
CA PRO A 102 16.60 0.94 -7.60
C PRO A 102 17.11 -0.44 -7.19
N LYS A 103 16.78 -0.89 -5.97
CA LYS A 103 17.16 -2.23 -5.47
C LYS A 103 16.22 -3.35 -5.95
N GLY A 104 15.07 -3.00 -6.55
CA GLY A 104 14.08 -3.97 -7.01
C GLY A 104 13.25 -4.59 -5.88
N PRO A 105 12.48 -5.66 -6.17
CA PRO A 105 11.60 -6.30 -5.21
C PRO A 105 12.38 -7.02 -4.10
N SER A 106 12.06 -6.70 -2.85
CA SER A 106 12.58 -7.39 -1.67
C SER A 106 11.91 -8.75 -1.42
N LEU A 107 10.70 -8.94 -1.95
CA LEU A 107 9.99 -10.22 -1.97
C LEU A 107 9.52 -10.49 -3.39
N GLN A 108 9.95 -11.61 -3.97
CA GLN A 108 9.62 -11.99 -5.34
C GLN A 108 9.23 -13.47 -5.39
N LEU A 109 8.22 -13.78 -6.18
CA LEU A 109 7.87 -15.15 -6.55
C LEU A 109 8.85 -15.66 -7.60
N THR A 110 9.66 -16.63 -7.22
CA THR A 110 10.59 -17.38 -8.08
C THR A 110 10.41 -18.87 -7.81
N SER A 111 10.96 -19.74 -8.66
CA SER A 111 10.93 -21.19 -8.42
C SER A 111 11.51 -21.58 -7.06
N VAL A 112 12.49 -20.82 -6.56
CA VAL A 112 13.14 -21.07 -5.26
C VAL A 112 12.25 -20.63 -4.10
N THR A 113 11.51 -19.52 -4.24
CA THR A 113 10.68 -18.96 -3.15
C THR A 113 9.25 -19.49 -3.16
N GLU A 114 8.81 -20.14 -4.26
CA GLU A 114 7.44 -20.59 -4.44
C GLU A 114 6.95 -21.54 -3.34
N THR A 115 7.71 -22.60 -3.03
CA THR A 115 7.32 -23.57 -1.98
C THR A 115 7.11 -22.89 -0.64
N ARG A 116 8.02 -21.99 -0.25
CA ARG A 116 7.93 -21.23 1.00
C ARG A 116 6.69 -20.32 1.02
N LEU A 117 6.43 -19.62 -0.09
CA LEU A 117 5.26 -18.75 -0.21
C LEU A 117 3.94 -19.53 -0.17
N ARG A 118 3.90 -20.77 -0.69
CA ARG A 118 2.73 -21.66 -0.63
C ARG A 118 2.50 -22.30 0.73
N GLN A 119 3.56 -22.52 1.50
CA GLN A 119 3.47 -22.97 2.90
C GLN A 119 2.97 -21.86 3.83
N GLY A 120 3.11 -20.61 3.40
CA GLY A 120 2.78 -19.43 4.17
C GLY A 120 4.02 -18.85 4.86
N ILE A 121 4.08 -17.52 4.91
CA ILE A 121 5.12 -16.80 5.65
C ILE A 121 4.48 -15.86 6.67
N ASP A 122 5.17 -15.67 7.79
CA ASP A 122 4.74 -14.74 8.84
C ASP A 122 4.67 -13.32 8.28
N ILE A 123 3.55 -12.65 8.51
CA ILE A 123 3.32 -11.28 8.07
C ILE A 123 4.35 -10.30 8.66
N HIS A 124 4.90 -10.57 9.85
CA HIS A 124 5.93 -9.75 10.48
C HIS A 124 7.31 -9.88 9.81
N SER A 125 7.52 -10.93 9.00
CA SER A 125 8.74 -11.10 8.22
C SER A 125 8.74 -10.26 6.92
N LEU A 126 7.60 -9.65 6.59
CA LEU A 126 7.46 -8.88 5.37
C LEU A 126 8.22 -7.54 5.45
N PRO A 127 8.75 -7.07 4.31
CA PRO A 127 9.19 -5.68 4.19
C PRO A 127 8.04 -4.74 4.60
N ARG A 128 8.39 -3.64 5.28
CA ARG A 128 7.42 -2.73 5.92
C ARG A 128 6.24 -2.37 5.01
N THR A 129 6.49 -2.00 3.76
CA THR A 129 5.41 -1.66 2.81
C THR A 129 4.40 -2.79 2.61
N PHE A 130 4.85 -4.04 2.50
CA PHE A 130 3.96 -5.19 2.34
C PHE A 130 3.23 -5.55 3.62
N TYR A 131 3.90 -5.40 4.77
CA TYR A 131 3.27 -5.56 6.08
C TYR A 131 2.12 -4.58 6.28
N GLU A 132 2.36 -3.27 6.08
CA GLU A 132 1.32 -2.24 6.22
C GLU A 132 0.19 -2.46 5.21
N SER A 133 0.54 -2.79 3.97
CA SER A 133 -0.45 -3.08 2.93
C SER A 133 -1.37 -4.24 3.29
N ALA A 134 -0.81 -5.34 3.79
CA ALA A 134 -1.57 -6.49 4.23
C ALA A 134 -2.48 -6.13 5.42
N LYS A 135 -1.98 -5.34 6.38
CA LYS A 135 -2.79 -4.83 7.50
C LYS A 135 -3.97 -3.98 7.04
N VAL A 136 -3.74 -3.04 6.14
CA VAL A 136 -4.81 -2.21 5.57
C VAL A 136 -5.84 -3.08 4.86
N CYS A 137 -5.43 -4.02 4.02
CA CYS A 137 -6.35 -4.93 3.33
C CYS A 137 -7.20 -5.75 4.30
N MET A 138 -6.59 -6.32 5.35
CA MET A 138 -7.32 -7.05 6.39
C MET A 138 -8.35 -6.16 7.10
N LYS A 139 -7.97 -4.93 7.47
CA LYS A 139 -8.91 -3.97 8.09
C LYS A 139 -10.02 -3.52 7.14
N LEU A 140 -9.76 -3.46 5.83
CA LEU A 140 -10.76 -3.18 4.79
C LEU A 140 -11.67 -4.40 4.49
N GLY A 141 -11.38 -5.58 5.04
CA GLY A 141 -12.11 -6.81 4.73
C GLY A 141 -11.76 -7.43 3.39
N ILE A 142 -10.60 -7.09 2.83
CA ILE A 142 -10.07 -7.66 1.58
C ILE A 142 -9.10 -8.78 1.94
N ARG A 143 -9.44 -10.00 1.55
CA ARG A 143 -8.67 -11.21 1.88
C ARG A 143 -7.51 -11.48 0.92
N PHE A 144 -7.56 -10.96 -0.31
CA PHE A 144 -6.57 -11.26 -1.33
C PHE A 144 -5.81 -10.01 -1.77
N LEU A 145 -4.50 -10.17 -1.95
CA LEU A 145 -3.56 -9.16 -2.46
C LEU A 145 -2.88 -9.67 -3.74
#